data_AF-A0A0M9G0H0-F1
#
_entry.id   AF-A0A0M9G0H0-F1
#
_cell.length_a   1.000
_cell.length_b   1.000
_cell.length_c   1.000
_cell.angle_alpha   90.00
_cell.angle_beta   90.00
_cell.angle_gamma   90.00
#
_symmetry.space_group_name_H-M   'P 1'
#
loop_
_entity.id
_entity.type
_entity.pdbx_description
1 polymer ?
#
loop_
_entity_poly.entity_id
_entity_poly.type
_entity_poly.pdbx_seq_one_letter_code
_entity_poly.pdbx_strand_id
1 'polypeptide(L)'
;MSSAASGEAKDRADASTPECTSAPPPTETASATAVSRNGGITQGILERLKPFLSEQHIEVEARLCHFSAPQLPSPSTGSDTAAPALHILSGSNGRIEVGVSADDFERMRTFVEAAKKLPTQHTKTEDVITRSGRYTYAMAEDGSERFVGCISKKRLCNVEVHVPGCPYDIRLSVSTEVPRERREAPAVKPKGFVRQKSRWTATEGTYEYAFTRVGGPADKKATFEVEIEGVHANAQEGVTVAWLEELMDRLLAMARLAGNTGLPRNTARTPGEKRQR
;
A
#
# COMPACT_ATOMS: atom_id res chain seq x y z
N MET A 1 -68.93 -0.63 -17.64
CA MET A 1 -69.56 -1.90 -17.28
C MET A 1 -68.59 -2.64 -16.37
N SER A 2 -69.10 -3.11 -15.21
CA SER A 2 -68.45 -3.96 -14.16
C SER A 2 -67.31 -3.26 -13.35
N SER A 3 -67.41 -2.84 -12.08
CA SER A 3 -67.91 -3.46 -10.80
C SER A 3 -67.33 -4.86 -10.56
N ALA A 4 -66.87 -5.29 -9.38
CA ALA A 4 -66.77 -4.77 -8.00
C ALA A 4 -65.69 -5.65 -7.26
N ALA A 5 -65.05 -5.23 -6.17
CA ALA A 5 -65.36 -5.53 -4.74
C ALA A 5 -64.03 -5.98 -4.09
N SER A 6 -63.44 -5.34 -3.08
CA SER A 6 -63.80 -5.18 -1.65
C SER A 6 -63.72 -6.47 -0.81
N GLY A 7 -62.87 -6.43 0.23
CA GLY A 7 -62.79 -7.37 1.37
C GLY A 7 -61.56 -7.00 2.19
N GLU A 8 -61.65 -6.04 3.11
CA GLU A 8 -62.05 -6.12 4.53
C GLU A 8 -60.99 -6.70 5.50
N ALA A 9 -60.88 -5.99 6.62
CA ALA A 9 -59.90 -6.07 7.70
C ALA A 9 -60.19 -7.17 8.75
N LYS A 10 -59.19 -7.48 9.59
CA LYS A 10 -59.26 -7.71 11.06
C LYS A 10 -57.85 -8.05 11.59
N ASP A 11 -57.22 -7.23 12.42
CA ASP A 11 -57.39 -7.00 13.88
C ASP A 11 -56.46 -7.86 14.76
N ARG A 12 -55.63 -7.14 15.53
CA ARG A 12 -55.16 -7.34 16.92
C ARG A 12 -54.50 -8.66 17.36
N ALA A 13 -53.31 -8.53 17.95
CA ALA A 13 -53.10 -8.78 19.39
C ALA A 13 -51.78 -8.16 19.89
N ASP A 14 -51.93 -7.36 20.94
CA ASP A 14 -50.92 -6.81 21.85
C ASP A 14 -50.64 -7.85 22.95
N ALA A 15 -49.39 -8.01 23.38
CA ALA A 15 -49.05 -8.65 24.67
C ALA A 15 -47.67 -8.19 25.17
N SER A 16 -47.70 -7.25 26.11
CA SER A 16 -46.72 -7.08 27.20
C SER A 16 -46.91 -8.25 28.20
N THR A 17 -45.96 -8.73 29.02
CA THR A 17 -45.14 -8.07 30.07
C THR A 17 -44.00 -9.04 30.54
N PRO A 18 -43.28 -8.86 31.67
CA PRO A 18 -41.81 -8.79 31.75
C PRO A 18 -41.13 -10.02 32.41
N GLU A 19 -39.80 -10.10 32.43
CA GLU A 19 -39.07 -10.47 33.67
C GLU A 19 -37.57 -10.16 33.61
N CYS A 20 -37.06 -9.85 34.80
CA CYS A 20 -35.78 -9.26 35.12
C CYS A 20 -34.85 -10.36 35.65
N THR A 21 -33.69 -10.56 35.04
CA THR A 21 -32.60 -11.30 35.67
C THR A 21 -31.29 -10.58 35.45
N SER A 22 -30.87 -9.87 36.50
CA SER A 22 -29.58 -9.21 36.67
C SER A 22 -28.43 -10.21 36.67
N ALA A 23 -27.56 -10.11 35.67
CA ALA A 23 -26.25 -10.76 35.64
C ALA A 23 -25.18 -9.83 36.26
N PRO A 24 -24.20 -10.35 37.02
CA PRO A 24 -23.14 -9.56 37.63
C PRO A 24 -22.19 -8.98 36.56
N PRO A 25 -21.49 -7.87 36.88
CA PRO A 25 -20.70 -7.13 35.91
C PRO A 25 -19.50 -7.97 35.42
N PRO A 26 -19.14 -7.91 34.13
CA PRO A 26 -17.83 -8.37 33.72
C PRO A 26 -16.79 -7.43 34.33
N THR A 27 -16.03 -7.98 35.26
CA THR A 27 -14.80 -7.44 35.81
C THR A 27 -13.97 -6.82 34.68
N GLU A 28 -13.80 -5.50 34.72
CA GLU A 28 -12.75 -4.78 33.98
C GLU A 28 -11.42 -5.37 34.42
N THR A 29 -11.03 -6.44 33.74
CA THR A 29 -9.66 -6.90 33.76
C THR A 29 -8.94 -5.88 32.91
N ALA A 30 -8.28 -4.94 33.57
CA ALA A 30 -7.36 -4.02 32.93
C ALA A 30 -6.36 -4.85 32.12
N SER A 31 -6.64 -5.01 30.83
CA SER A 31 -5.67 -5.46 29.85
C SER A 31 -4.60 -4.40 29.86
N ALA A 32 -3.50 -4.70 30.56
CA ALA A 32 -2.26 -3.99 30.43
C ALA A 32 -1.97 -3.93 28.92
N THR A 33 -2.18 -2.75 28.34
CA THR A 33 -1.79 -2.43 26.97
C THR A 33 -0.31 -2.71 26.89
N ALA A 34 0.04 -3.87 26.33
CA ALA A 34 1.38 -4.15 25.86
C ALA A 34 1.69 -3.05 24.87
N VAL A 35 2.45 -2.03 25.30
CA VAL A 35 2.92 -0.97 24.43
C VAL A 35 3.71 -1.67 23.33
N SER A 36 3.13 -1.69 22.13
CA SER A 36 3.74 -2.35 20.98
C SER A 36 5.15 -1.80 20.84
N ARG A 37 6.13 -2.68 20.61
CA ARG A 37 7.54 -2.27 20.40
C ARG A 37 7.68 -1.25 19.27
N ASN A 38 6.67 -1.12 18.42
CA ASN A 38 6.60 -0.18 17.30
C ASN A 38 5.79 1.09 17.58
N GLY A 39 5.12 1.21 18.74
CA GLY A 39 4.14 2.27 19.00
C GLY A 39 4.70 3.70 18.91
N GLY A 40 5.97 3.90 19.28
CA GLY A 40 6.63 5.19 19.12
C GLY A 40 6.87 5.58 17.65
N ILE A 41 7.13 4.61 16.77
CA ILE A 41 7.37 4.85 15.35
C ILE A 41 6.04 5.12 14.63
N THR A 42 5.00 4.33 14.90
CA THR A 42 3.70 4.50 14.25
C THR A 42 3.00 5.79 14.67
N GLN A 43 3.16 6.20 15.94
CA GLN A 43 2.75 7.53 16.39
C GLN A 43 3.48 8.63 15.60
N GLY A 44 4.80 8.56 15.47
CA GLY A 44 5.58 9.54 14.72
C GLY A 44 5.27 9.56 13.23
N ILE A 45 4.91 8.41 12.63
CA ILE A 45 4.38 8.35 11.27
C ILE A 45 3.04 9.09 11.21
N LEU A 46 2.09 8.74 12.08
CA LEU A 46 0.76 9.35 12.08
C LEU A 46 0.83 10.86 12.19
N GLU A 47 1.65 11.39 13.11
CA GLU A 47 1.86 12.83 13.30
C GLU A 47 2.30 13.54 12.01
N ARG A 48 3.14 12.90 11.19
CA ARG A 48 3.59 13.44 9.90
C ARG A 48 2.54 13.34 8.81
N LEU A 49 1.70 12.30 8.81
CA LEU A 49 0.65 12.11 7.81
C LEU A 49 -0.60 12.95 8.10
N LYS A 50 -0.91 13.16 9.39
CA LYS A 50 -2.17 13.76 9.89
C LYS A 50 -2.57 15.07 9.21
N PRO A 51 -1.67 16.02 8.92
CA PRO A 51 -2.04 17.28 8.25
C PRO A 51 -2.67 17.11 6.87
N PHE A 52 -2.49 15.94 6.23
CA PHE A 52 -2.90 15.70 4.85
C PHE A 52 -4.13 14.79 4.73
N LEU A 53 -4.52 14.11 5.82
CA LEU A 53 -5.56 13.07 5.77
C LEU A 53 -6.98 13.61 5.53
N SER A 54 -7.20 14.92 5.73
CA SER A 54 -8.47 15.60 5.48
C SER A 54 -8.64 16.07 4.02
N GLU A 55 -7.60 15.92 3.19
CA GLU A 55 -7.66 16.29 1.78
C GLU A 55 -8.60 15.34 1.00
N GLN A 56 -9.12 15.80 -0.13
CA GLN A 56 -9.97 14.97 -0.98
C GLN A 56 -9.15 14.03 -1.86
N HIS A 57 -9.74 12.88 -2.20
CA HIS A 57 -9.12 11.87 -3.06
C HIS A 57 -7.77 11.38 -2.54
N ILE A 58 -7.68 11.21 -1.22
CA ILE A 58 -6.46 10.76 -0.55
C ILE A 58 -6.21 9.27 -0.80
N GLU A 59 -4.97 8.97 -1.10
CA GLU A 59 -4.40 7.64 -1.18
C GLU A 59 -3.24 7.59 -0.17
N VAL A 60 -3.28 6.57 0.70
CA VAL A 60 -2.20 6.25 1.64
C VAL A 60 -1.61 4.90 1.24
N GLU A 61 -0.32 4.88 0.93
CA GLU A 61 0.38 3.68 0.48
C GLU A 61 1.71 3.53 1.22
N ALA A 62 2.14 2.29 1.41
CA ALA A 62 3.45 1.97 1.94
C ALA A 62 4.14 0.94 1.05
N ARG A 63 5.36 1.25 0.62
CA ARG A 63 6.10 0.49 -0.38
C ARG A 63 7.40 -0.06 0.21
N LEU A 64 7.76 -1.27 -0.20
CA LEU A 64 9.11 -1.79 0.01
C LEU A 64 10.08 -1.10 -0.96
N CYS A 65 11.23 -0.71 -0.44
CA CYS A 65 12.26 0.01 -1.19
C CYS A 65 13.64 -0.25 -0.60
N HIS A 66 14.66 0.38 -1.16
CA HIS A 66 16.00 0.41 -0.60
C HIS A 66 16.48 1.85 -0.50
N PHE A 67 17.00 2.23 0.66
CA PHE A 67 17.69 3.50 0.81
C PHE A 67 19.17 3.30 0.52
N SER A 68 19.67 4.03 -0.47
CA SER A 68 21.12 4.20 -0.63
C SER A 68 21.60 5.06 0.54
N ALA A 69 22.00 4.42 1.64
CA ALA A 69 22.41 5.12 2.84
C ALA A 69 23.56 6.10 2.52
N PRO A 70 23.49 7.39 2.92
CA PRO A 70 24.69 8.06 3.36
C PRO A 70 25.21 7.24 4.55
N GLN A 71 26.51 6.92 4.58
CA GLN A 71 27.10 6.12 5.66
C GLN A 71 26.57 6.63 7.02
N LEU A 72 25.72 5.83 7.67
CA LEU A 72 25.39 6.08 9.06
C LEU A 72 26.72 6.14 9.82
N PRO A 73 26.94 7.13 10.70
CA PRO A 73 28.15 7.16 11.51
C PRO A 73 28.25 5.81 12.22
N SER A 74 29.38 5.15 12.00
CA SER A 74 29.65 3.84 12.60
C SER A 74 29.34 3.90 14.09
N PRO A 75 28.63 2.91 14.64
CA PRO A 75 28.26 2.92 16.05
C PRO A 75 29.55 3.07 16.85
N SER A 76 29.67 4.20 17.55
CA SER A 76 30.71 4.43 18.54
C SER A 76 30.69 3.24 19.49
N THR A 77 31.82 2.56 19.59
CA THR A 77 32.07 1.36 20.41
C THR A 77 31.62 1.59 21.85
N GLY A 78 30.35 1.30 22.11
CA GLY A 78 29.69 1.39 23.40
C GLY A 78 28.74 0.22 23.49
N SER A 79 29.09 -0.73 24.35
CA SER A 79 28.31 -1.92 24.66
C SER A 79 26.86 -1.56 25.01
N ASP A 80 25.92 -1.90 24.14
CA ASP A 80 24.57 -2.30 24.56
C ASP A 80 23.95 -3.23 23.52
N THR A 81 23.55 -4.41 23.99
CA THR A 81 23.02 -5.59 23.26
C THR A 81 21.60 -5.38 22.70
N ALA A 82 21.20 -4.13 22.44
CA ALA A 82 19.89 -3.84 21.86
C ALA A 82 19.92 -4.11 20.35
N ALA A 83 19.07 -5.03 19.89
CA ALA A 83 18.86 -5.23 18.46
C ALA A 83 18.49 -3.90 17.79
N PRO A 84 19.05 -3.57 16.63
CA PRO A 84 18.82 -2.27 16.00
C PRO A 84 17.33 -2.08 15.69
N ALA A 85 16.77 -0.98 16.19
CA ALA A 85 15.34 -0.68 16.12
C ALA A 85 14.97 0.08 14.83
N LEU A 86 13.71 -0.07 14.41
CA LEU A 86 13.13 0.74 13.34
C LEU A 86 13.28 2.22 13.68
N HIS A 87 13.60 3.05 12.69
CA HIS A 87 13.65 4.50 12.90
C HIS A 87 13.20 5.26 11.67
N ILE A 88 12.50 6.37 11.93
CA ILE A 88 12.08 7.30 10.88
C ILE A 88 13.28 8.15 10.48
N LEU A 89 13.57 8.21 9.18
CA LEU A 89 14.63 9.06 8.67
C LEU A 89 14.20 10.53 8.70
N SER A 90 15.11 11.40 9.13
CA SER A 90 14.93 12.84 9.12
C SER A 90 15.61 13.42 7.89
N GLY A 91 14.84 13.61 6.80
CA GLY A 91 15.32 14.26 5.58
C GLY A 91 16.40 13.46 4.85
N SER A 92 16.02 12.37 4.19
CA SER A 92 16.98 11.59 3.39
C SER A 92 17.40 12.35 2.13
N ASN A 93 18.64 12.86 2.09
CA ASN A 93 19.31 13.26 0.84
C ASN A 93 19.79 12.05 0.00
N GLY A 94 19.53 10.84 0.48
CA GLY A 94 19.89 9.59 -0.19
C GLY A 94 18.96 9.27 -1.36
N ARG A 95 19.49 8.55 -2.34
CA ARG A 95 18.68 7.99 -3.43
C ARG A 95 17.80 6.86 -2.89
N ILE A 96 16.49 6.96 -3.12
CA ILE A 96 15.53 5.90 -2.82
C ILE A 96 15.33 5.07 -4.09
N GLU A 97 15.58 3.77 -4.00
CA GLU A 97 15.28 2.81 -5.06
C GLU A 97 14.00 2.06 -4.68
N VAL A 98 12.90 2.38 -5.35
CA VAL A 98 11.60 1.73 -5.12
C VAL A 98 11.60 0.37 -5.82
N GLY A 99 11.20 -0.66 -5.08
CA GLY A 99 11.05 -2.01 -5.59
C GLY A 99 11.87 -3.06 -4.86
N VAL A 100 11.71 -4.29 -5.33
CA VAL A 100 12.33 -5.51 -4.82
C VAL A 100 12.97 -6.30 -5.98
N SER A 101 13.77 -7.32 -5.69
CA SER A 101 14.22 -8.25 -6.73
C SER A 101 13.05 -9.08 -7.26
N ALA A 102 13.19 -9.62 -8.49
CA ALA A 102 12.16 -10.48 -9.09
C ALA A 102 11.90 -11.73 -8.25
N ASP A 103 12.94 -12.33 -7.68
CA ASP A 103 12.82 -13.54 -6.86
C ASP A 103 12.14 -13.24 -5.50
N ASP A 104 12.44 -12.08 -4.90
CA ASP A 104 11.78 -11.63 -3.66
C ASP A 104 10.31 -11.28 -3.92
N PHE A 105 10.01 -10.66 -5.06
CA PHE A 105 8.65 -10.36 -5.49
C PHE A 105 7.77 -11.62 -5.53
N GLU A 106 8.23 -12.68 -6.20
CA GLU A 106 7.47 -13.93 -6.30
C GLU A 106 7.33 -14.63 -4.95
N ARG A 107 8.37 -14.58 -4.09
CA ARG A 107 8.29 -15.09 -2.71
C ARG A 107 7.23 -14.36 -1.90
N MET A 108 7.22 -13.03 -1.94
CA MET A 108 6.26 -12.21 -1.19
C MET A 108 4.83 -12.41 -1.71
N ARG A 109 4.63 -12.49 -3.03
CA ARG A 109 3.33 -12.80 -3.64
C ARG A 109 2.82 -14.16 -3.20
N THR A 110 3.66 -15.20 -3.29
CA THR A 110 3.33 -16.56 -2.85
C THR A 110 3.01 -16.61 -1.36
N PHE A 111 3.74 -15.86 -0.53
CA PHE A 111 3.45 -15.74 0.90
C PHE A 111 2.04 -15.17 1.15
N VAL A 112 1.64 -14.12 0.45
CA VAL A 112 0.28 -13.56 0.58
C VAL A 112 -0.78 -14.58 0.10
N GLU A 113 -0.58 -15.22 -1.05
CA GLU A 113 -1.54 -16.19 -1.57
C GLU A 113 -1.69 -17.42 -0.67
N ALA A 114 -0.58 -18.01 -0.22
CA ALA A 114 -0.57 -19.27 0.53
C ALA A 114 -0.80 -19.06 2.03
N ALA A 115 -0.04 -18.18 2.67
CA ALA A 115 -0.07 -18.02 4.12
C ALA A 115 -1.29 -17.21 4.58
N LYS A 116 -1.70 -16.19 3.80
CA LYS A 116 -2.90 -15.40 4.10
C LYS A 116 -4.17 -15.97 3.45
N LYS A 117 -4.05 -16.96 2.55
CA LYS A 117 -5.17 -17.55 1.80
C LYS A 117 -5.97 -16.50 1.02
N LEU A 118 -5.27 -15.48 0.52
CA LEU A 118 -5.88 -14.38 -0.22
C LEU A 118 -5.63 -14.58 -1.73
N PRO A 119 -6.65 -14.97 -2.51
CA PRO A 119 -6.47 -15.10 -3.95
C PRO A 119 -6.21 -13.73 -4.57
N THR A 120 -5.18 -13.62 -5.41
CA THR A 120 -4.88 -12.37 -6.10
C THR A 120 -5.67 -12.24 -7.39
N GLN A 121 -6.11 -11.02 -7.69
CA GLN A 121 -6.69 -10.64 -8.98
C GLN A 121 -5.59 -10.03 -9.84
N HIS A 122 -5.44 -10.56 -11.07
CA HIS A 122 -4.43 -10.08 -12.00
C HIS A 122 -5.05 -9.11 -13.02
N THR A 123 -4.44 -7.95 -13.16
CA THR A 123 -4.79 -6.95 -14.18
C THR A 123 -3.56 -6.53 -14.97
N LYS A 124 -3.78 -6.22 -16.26
CA LYS A 124 -2.77 -5.63 -17.13
C LYS A 124 -3.24 -4.24 -17.55
N THR A 125 -2.40 -3.25 -17.35
CA THR A 125 -2.70 -1.86 -17.72
C THR A 125 -1.51 -1.20 -18.39
N GLU A 126 -1.79 -0.24 -19.24
CA GLU A 126 -0.80 0.71 -19.73
C GLU A 126 -1.13 2.11 -19.20
N ASP A 127 -0.17 2.70 -18.50
CA ASP A 127 -0.23 4.09 -18.06
C ASP A 127 0.55 4.98 -19.03
N VAL A 128 -0.12 6.00 -19.56
CA VAL A 128 0.50 7.08 -20.32
C VAL A 128 0.60 8.32 -19.43
N ILE A 129 1.83 8.70 -19.09
CA ILE A 129 2.14 9.84 -18.23
C ILE A 129 2.44 11.04 -19.12
N THR A 130 1.68 12.11 -18.90
CA THR A 130 1.79 13.38 -19.61
C THR A 130 1.92 14.54 -18.61
N ARG A 131 2.02 15.78 -19.10
CA ARG A 131 1.96 16.97 -18.23
C ARG A 131 0.58 17.20 -17.62
N SER A 132 -0.49 16.73 -18.26
CA SER A 132 -1.87 16.91 -17.77
C SER A 132 -2.28 15.82 -16.77
N GLY A 133 -1.67 14.64 -16.79
CA GLY A 133 -1.99 13.58 -15.86
C GLY A 133 -1.54 12.20 -16.30
N ARG A 134 -2.00 11.19 -15.56
CA ARG A 134 -1.81 9.76 -15.84
C ARG A 134 -3.09 9.22 -16.48
N TYR A 135 -2.98 8.74 -17.70
CA TYR A 135 -4.08 8.10 -18.44
C TYR A 135 -3.87 6.59 -18.38
N THR A 136 -4.86 5.85 -17.90
CA THR A 136 -4.77 4.40 -17.73
C THR A 136 -5.65 3.68 -18.75
N TYR A 137 -5.08 2.68 -19.39
CA TYR A 137 -5.73 1.81 -20.36
C TYR A 137 -5.65 0.37 -19.87
N ALA A 138 -6.79 -0.33 -19.83
CA ALA A 138 -6.83 -1.77 -19.57
C ALA A 138 -6.39 -2.50 -20.84
N MET A 139 -5.55 -3.51 -20.68
CA MET A 139 -5.01 -4.33 -21.77
C MET A 139 -5.64 -5.72 -21.70
N ALA A 140 -6.38 -6.11 -22.73
CA ALA A 140 -6.91 -7.46 -22.86
C ALA A 140 -5.84 -8.44 -23.41
N GLU A 141 -6.14 -9.73 -23.36
CA GLU A 141 -5.21 -10.79 -23.81
C GLU A 141 -4.94 -10.76 -25.31
N ASP A 142 -5.92 -10.31 -26.11
CA ASP A 142 -5.81 -10.11 -27.55
C ASP A 142 -5.02 -8.85 -27.93
N GLY A 143 -4.53 -8.09 -26.94
CA GLY A 143 -3.83 -6.83 -27.12
C GLY A 143 -4.75 -5.62 -27.33
N SER A 144 -6.07 -5.80 -27.28
CA SER A 144 -7.00 -4.68 -27.35
C SER A 144 -6.90 -3.80 -26.10
N GLU A 145 -7.06 -2.50 -26.31
CA GLU A 145 -6.92 -1.49 -25.25
C GLU A 145 -8.26 -0.83 -24.99
N ARG A 146 -8.58 -0.61 -23.70
CA ARG A 146 -9.78 0.13 -23.28
C ARG A 146 -9.40 1.23 -22.30
N PHE A 147 -9.80 2.46 -22.60
CA PHE A 147 -9.61 3.58 -21.66
C PHE A 147 -10.35 3.30 -20.33
N VAL A 148 -9.62 3.43 -19.22
CA VAL A 148 -10.14 3.25 -17.85
C VAL A 148 -10.44 4.60 -17.22
N GLY A 149 -9.49 5.53 -17.29
CA GLY A 149 -9.63 6.83 -16.65
C GLY A 149 -8.38 7.68 -16.76
N CYS A 150 -8.49 8.92 -16.30
CA CYS A 150 -7.37 9.82 -16.15
C CYS A 150 -7.39 10.44 -14.76
N ILE A 151 -6.21 10.56 -14.15
CA ILE A 151 -6.06 11.19 -12.85
C ILE A 151 -4.93 12.22 -12.86
N SER A 152 -5.00 13.15 -11.91
CA SER A 152 -3.86 13.97 -11.50
C SER A 152 -3.37 13.51 -10.12
N LYS A 153 -2.19 12.89 -10.06
CA LYS A 153 -1.56 12.45 -8.81
C LYS A 153 -0.59 13.51 -8.31
N LYS A 154 -0.75 13.95 -7.06
CA LYS A 154 0.18 14.85 -6.36
C LYS A 154 0.60 14.21 -5.04
N ARG A 155 1.92 14.04 -4.84
CA ARG A 155 2.49 13.57 -3.58
C ARG A 155 2.45 14.71 -2.56
N LEU A 156 1.86 14.48 -1.39
CA LEU A 156 1.77 15.45 -0.31
C LEU A 156 2.85 15.23 0.75
N CYS A 157 3.05 13.97 1.13
CA CYS A 157 4.00 13.58 2.17
C CYS A 157 4.67 12.25 1.85
N ASN A 158 5.91 12.09 2.33
CA ASN A 158 6.55 10.79 2.48
C ASN A 158 7.11 10.67 3.90
N VAL A 159 7.12 9.44 4.40
CA VAL A 159 7.81 9.07 5.64
C VAL A 159 8.65 7.85 5.34
N GLU A 160 9.97 8.02 5.40
CA GLU A 160 10.94 6.93 5.21
C GLU A 160 11.26 6.26 6.55
N VAL A 161 11.15 4.93 6.59
CA VAL A 161 11.43 4.10 7.78
C VAL A 161 12.52 3.11 7.43
N HIS A 162 13.67 3.25 8.09
CA HIS A 162 14.75 2.29 7.98
C HIS A 162 14.41 1.01 8.75
N VAL A 163 14.68 -0.15 8.14
CA VAL A 163 14.41 -1.47 8.73
C VAL A 163 15.71 -2.24 8.92
N PRO A 164 16.31 -2.19 10.13
CA PRO A 164 17.55 -2.92 10.38
C PRO A 164 17.42 -4.43 10.24
N GLY A 165 18.50 -5.06 9.77
CA GLY A 165 18.58 -6.51 9.60
C GLY A 165 17.73 -7.07 8.45
N CYS A 166 17.16 -6.20 7.62
CA CYS A 166 16.35 -6.54 6.46
C CYS A 166 16.99 -5.95 5.19
N PRO A 167 16.89 -6.63 4.03
CA PRO A 167 17.36 -6.05 2.77
C PRO A 167 16.52 -4.89 2.24
N TYR A 168 15.34 -4.65 2.82
CA TYR A 168 14.37 -3.65 2.37
C TYR A 168 14.02 -2.67 3.48
N ASP A 169 13.87 -1.42 3.09
CA ASP A 169 13.30 -0.35 3.88
C ASP A 169 11.85 -0.09 3.47
N ILE A 170 11.15 0.75 4.24
CA ILE A 170 9.74 1.08 4.00
C ILE A 170 9.60 2.57 3.73
N ARG A 171 8.89 2.92 2.66
CA ARG A 171 8.47 4.30 2.39
C ARG A 171 6.95 4.39 2.42
N LEU A 172 6.43 5.13 3.39
CA LEU A 172 5.03 5.51 3.44
C LEU A 172 4.82 6.82 2.69
N SER A 173 3.65 6.94 2.07
CA SER A 173 3.33 8.03 1.18
C SER A 173 1.86 8.41 1.28
N VAL A 174 1.60 9.71 1.25
CA VAL A 174 0.23 10.25 1.12
C VAL A 174 0.17 11.07 -0.16
N SER A 175 -0.77 10.74 -1.03
CA SER A 175 -0.99 11.42 -2.31
C SER A 175 -2.46 11.82 -2.45
N THR A 176 -2.75 12.86 -3.22
CA THR A 176 -4.08 13.06 -3.79
C THR A 176 -4.12 12.49 -5.21
N GLU A 177 -5.11 11.66 -5.52
CA GLU A 177 -5.36 11.14 -6.87
C GLU A 177 -6.69 11.71 -7.40
N VAL A 178 -6.68 12.95 -7.91
CA VAL A 178 -7.90 13.63 -8.36
C VAL A 178 -8.34 13.04 -9.72
N PRO A 179 -9.53 12.40 -9.80
CA PRO A 179 -10.03 11.89 -11.07
C PRO A 179 -10.41 13.05 -11.99
N ARG A 180 -10.07 12.94 -13.27
CA ARG A 180 -10.60 13.83 -14.30
C ARG A 180 -11.95 13.32 -14.78
N GLU A 181 -12.81 14.25 -15.15
CA GLU A 181 -14.14 13.90 -15.62
C GLU A 181 -14.08 13.05 -16.89
N ARG A 182 -14.98 12.07 -17.01
CA ARG A 182 -14.99 11.15 -18.17
C ARG A 182 -15.18 11.86 -19.51
N ARG A 183 -15.84 13.02 -19.52
CA ARG A 183 -15.99 13.87 -20.72
C ARG A 183 -14.66 14.42 -21.24
N GLU A 184 -13.61 14.42 -20.41
CA GLU A 184 -12.25 14.78 -20.79
C GLU A 184 -11.46 13.59 -21.36
N ALA A 185 -12.10 12.42 -21.56
CA ALA A 185 -11.44 11.29 -22.19
C ALA A 185 -10.93 11.68 -23.58
N PRO A 186 -9.63 11.47 -23.88
CA PRO A 186 -9.07 11.93 -25.13
C PRO A 186 -9.58 11.04 -26.27
N ALA A 187 -10.02 11.66 -27.37
CA ALA A 187 -10.49 10.94 -28.56
C ALA A 187 -9.40 10.04 -29.17
N VAL A 188 -8.13 10.40 -28.95
CA VAL A 188 -6.96 9.64 -29.36
C VAL A 188 -6.04 9.48 -28.16
N LYS A 189 -5.45 8.29 -27.99
CA LYS A 189 -4.47 8.02 -26.92
C LYS A 189 -3.36 9.08 -26.94
N PRO A 190 -3.08 9.76 -25.81
CA PRO A 190 -2.11 10.83 -25.78
C PRO A 190 -0.70 10.26 -25.97
N LYS A 191 0.23 11.12 -26.41
CA LYS A 191 1.66 10.80 -26.46
C LYS A 191 2.32 11.21 -25.13
N GLY A 192 3.09 10.32 -24.54
CA GLY A 192 3.72 10.55 -23.24
C GLY A 192 4.70 9.45 -22.87
N PHE A 193 5.17 9.47 -21.62
CA PHE A 193 5.98 8.38 -21.09
C PHE A 193 5.07 7.19 -20.76
N VAL A 194 5.38 6.02 -21.30
CA VAL A 194 4.54 4.83 -21.20
C VAL A 194 5.09 3.87 -20.15
N ARG A 195 4.21 3.38 -19.27
CA ARG A 195 4.50 2.30 -18.32
C ARG A 195 3.49 1.19 -18.51
N GLN A 196 3.96 0.02 -18.92
CA GLN A 196 3.16 -1.20 -18.88
C GLN A 196 3.23 -1.81 -17.49
N LYS A 197 2.09 -2.22 -16.95
CA LYS A 197 1.96 -2.78 -15.60
C LYS A 197 1.21 -4.11 -15.65
N SER A 198 1.78 -5.12 -15.03
CA SER A 198 1.05 -6.30 -14.58
C SER A 198 0.91 -6.20 -13.06
N ARG A 199 -0.32 -6.18 -12.56
CA ARG A 199 -0.60 -5.96 -11.14
C ARG A 199 -1.44 -7.12 -10.59
N TRP A 200 -0.99 -7.71 -9.49
CA TRP A 200 -1.72 -8.69 -8.71
C TRP A 200 -2.16 -8.02 -7.41
N THR A 201 -3.47 -7.92 -7.19
CA THR A 201 -4.04 -7.29 -5.98
C THR A 201 -4.78 -8.31 -5.13
N ALA A 202 -4.71 -8.14 -3.81
CA ALA A 202 -5.52 -8.88 -2.86
C ALA A 202 -5.92 -7.96 -1.71
N THR A 203 -7.17 -8.02 -1.28
CA THR A 203 -7.69 -7.13 -0.23
C THR A 203 -8.07 -7.93 1.01
N GLU A 204 -7.62 -7.47 2.17
CA GLU A 204 -7.98 -8.02 3.48
C GLU A 204 -8.39 -6.85 4.40
N GLY A 205 -9.69 -6.73 4.68
CA GLY A 205 -10.21 -5.58 5.44
C GLY A 205 -9.89 -4.25 4.75
N THR A 206 -9.17 -3.37 5.44
CA THR A 206 -8.76 -2.05 4.95
C THR A 206 -7.38 -2.03 4.29
N TYR A 207 -6.79 -3.19 4.01
CA TYR A 207 -5.46 -3.31 3.42
C TYR A 207 -5.55 -3.94 2.04
N GLU A 208 -5.11 -3.23 1.01
CA GLU A 208 -4.90 -3.80 -0.33
C GLU A 208 -3.43 -4.09 -0.53
N TYR A 209 -3.08 -5.36 -0.66
CA TYR A 209 -1.78 -5.82 -1.14
C TYR A 209 -1.71 -5.63 -2.64
N ALA A 210 -0.65 -5.00 -3.12
CA ALA A 210 -0.40 -4.83 -4.54
C ALA A 210 1.03 -5.24 -4.91
N PHE A 211 1.11 -6.21 -5.81
CA PHE A 211 2.34 -6.68 -6.42
C PHE A 211 2.33 -6.19 -7.87
N THR A 212 3.23 -5.27 -8.23
CA THR A 212 3.25 -4.68 -9.57
C THR A 212 4.57 -4.94 -10.27
N ARG A 213 4.53 -5.60 -11.43
CA ARG A 213 5.64 -5.61 -12.40
C ARG A 213 5.47 -4.48 -13.39
N VAL A 214 6.45 -3.60 -13.49
CA VAL A 214 6.46 -2.42 -14.35
C VAL A 214 7.48 -2.62 -15.48
N GLY A 215 7.02 -2.56 -16.72
CA GLY A 215 7.80 -2.83 -17.93
C GLY A 215 7.16 -3.95 -18.76
N GLY A 216 7.46 -4.02 -20.06
CA GLY A 216 6.92 -5.06 -20.93
C GLY A 216 7.39 -6.47 -20.53
N PRO A 217 6.69 -7.58 -20.88
CA PRO A 217 7.05 -8.93 -20.44
C PRO A 217 8.49 -9.35 -20.74
N ALA A 218 9.04 -8.92 -21.88
CA ALA A 218 10.42 -9.18 -22.30
C ALA A 218 11.44 -8.11 -21.84
N ASP A 219 11.00 -7.09 -21.11
CA ASP A 219 11.88 -6.02 -20.66
C ASP A 219 12.79 -6.49 -19.52
N LYS A 220 14.09 -6.57 -19.80
CA LYS A 220 15.13 -6.89 -18.82
C LYS A 220 15.29 -5.81 -17.74
N LYS A 221 14.73 -4.62 -17.95
CA LYS A 221 14.75 -3.50 -17.00
C LYS A 221 13.42 -3.36 -16.26
N ALA A 222 12.61 -4.41 -16.22
CA ALA A 222 11.38 -4.39 -15.46
C ALA A 222 11.66 -4.12 -13.97
N THR A 223 10.82 -3.29 -13.36
CA THR A 223 10.84 -3.02 -11.92
C THR A 223 9.75 -3.83 -11.25
N PHE A 224 10.02 -4.38 -10.09
CA PHE A 224 9.07 -5.15 -9.29
C PHE A 224 8.77 -4.36 -8.03
N GLU A 225 7.53 -3.90 -7.88
CA GLU A 225 7.06 -3.06 -6.78
C GLU A 225 6.14 -3.90 -5.88
N VAL A 226 6.36 -3.81 -4.56
CA VAL A 226 5.49 -4.40 -3.54
C VAL A 226 5.01 -3.30 -2.62
N GLU A 227 3.69 -3.17 -2.52
CA GLU A 227 3.04 -2.13 -1.72
C GLU A 227 1.81 -2.65 -1.00
N ILE A 228 1.46 -1.97 0.10
CA ILE A 228 0.16 -2.10 0.75
C ILE A 228 -0.49 -0.72 0.77
N GLU A 229 -1.73 -0.64 0.28
CA GLU A 229 -2.54 0.57 0.23
C GLU A 229 -3.67 0.52 1.26
N GLY A 230 -4.04 1.68 1.81
CA GLY A 230 -5.17 1.83 2.71
C GLY A 230 -6.48 2.03 1.96
N VAL A 231 -7.42 1.11 2.15
CA VAL A 231 -8.77 1.20 1.60
C VAL A 231 -9.67 1.85 2.64
N HIS A 232 -9.83 3.17 2.55
CA HIS A 232 -10.60 3.95 3.50
C HIS A 232 -11.71 4.74 2.81
N ALA A 233 -12.93 4.68 3.36
CA ALA A 233 -13.99 5.62 2.98
C ALA A 233 -13.68 7.05 3.47
N ASN A 234 -13.06 7.16 4.65
CA ASN A 234 -12.55 8.40 5.22
C ASN A 234 -11.14 8.15 5.78
N ALA A 235 -10.11 8.68 5.11
CA ALA A 235 -8.72 8.48 5.53
C ALA A 235 -8.40 9.17 6.87
N GLN A 236 -9.06 10.29 7.18
CA GLN A 236 -8.86 11.01 8.45
C GLN A 236 -9.28 10.19 9.67
N GLU A 237 -10.32 9.38 9.53
CA GLU A 237 -10.82 8.49 10.59
C GLU A 237 -10.17 7.10 10.53
N GLY A 238 -9.91 6.60 9.32
CA GLY A 238 -9.41 5.24 9.10
C GLY A 238 -7.92 5.04 9.38
N VAL A 239 -7.10 6.08 9.19
CA VAL A 239 -5.66 6.01 9.41
C VAL A 239 -5.36 6.35 10.87
N THR A 240 -5.24 5.30 11.69
CA THR A 240 -4.96 5.38 13.13
C THR A 240 -3.60 4.78 13.48
N VAL A 241 -3.14 4.94 14.73
CA VAL A 241 -1.92 4.29 15.22
C VAL A 241 -2.02 2.77 15.09
N ALA A 242 -3.15 2.19 15.51
CA ALA A 242 -3.38 0.74 15.43
C ALA A 242 -3.35 0.23 13.98
N TRP A 243 -3.97 0.97 13.06
CA TRP A 243 -3.92 0.66 11.63
C TRP A 243 -2.50 0.72 11.07
N LEU A 244 -1.70 1.71 11.47
CA LEU A 244 -0.30 1.83 11.08
C LEU A 244 0.58 0.73 11.69
N GLU A 245 0.32 0.30 12.92
CA GLU A 245 1.02 -0.85 13.54
C GLU A 245 0.81 -2.12 12.74
N GLU A 246 -0.44 -2.42 12.40
CA GLU A 246 -0.77 -3.59 11.60
C GLU A 246 -0.23 -3.47 10.16
N LEU A 247 -0.30 -2.29 9.53
CA LEU A 247 0.33 -2.03 8.23
C LEU A 247 1.83 -2.35 8.27
N MET A 248 2.53 -1.83 9.28
CA MET A 248 3.96 -2.05 9.46
C MET A 248 4.28 -3.52 9.70
N ASP A 249 3.52 -4.21 10.54
CA ASP A 249 3.71 -5.64 10.79
C ASP A 249 3.52 -6.48 9.51
N ARG A 250 2.50 -6.14 8.69
CA ARG A 250 2.26 -6.78 7.39
C ARG A 250 3.42 -6.58 6.42
N LEU A 251 3.99 -5.36 6.34
CA LEU A 251 5.17 -5.08 5.50
C LEU A 251 6.43 -5.76 6.02
N LEU A 252 6.67 -5.73 7.33
CA LEU A 252 7.83 -6.35 7.96
C LEU A 252 7.81 -7.87 7.79
N ALA A 253 6.62 -8.49 7.82
CA ALA A 253 6.47 -9.91 7.54
C ALA A 253 6.94 -10.26 6.12
N MET A 254 6.60 -9.45 5.11
CA MET A 254 7.07 -9.65 3.73
C MET A 254 8.55 -9.33 3.57
N ALA A 255 9.01 -8.22 4.13
CA ALA A 255 10.39 -7.75 4.01
C ALA A 255 11.39 -8.74 4.64
N ARG A 256 11.00 -9.40 5.74
CA ARG A 256 11.82 -10.36 6.50
C ARG A 256 11.64 -11.83 6.09
N LEU A 257 10.95 -12.12 4.98
CA LEU A 257 10.85 -13.50 4.50
C LEU A 257 12.23 -14.12 4.30
N ALA A 258 12.37 -15.37 4.76
CA ALA A 258 13.60 -16.12 4.60
C ALA A 258 13.96 -16.27 3.11
N GLY A 259 15.23 -16.02 2.79
CA GLY A 259 15.73 -16.06 1.42
C GLY A 259 15.56 -14.76 0.65
N ASN A 260 14.98 -13.71 1.22
CA ASN A 260 15.04 -12.37 0.60
C ASN A 260 16.49 -11.90 0.47
N THR A 261 16.86 -11.42 -0.71
CA THR A 261 18.24 -11.01 -1.03
C THR A 261 18.39 -9.51 -1.24
N GLY A 262 17.29 -8.78 -1.39
CA GLY A 262 17.33 -7.35 -1.69
C GLY A 262 17.44 -7.05 -3.17
N LEU A 263 17.43 -5.75 -3.49
CA LEU A 263 17.68 -5.30 -4.86
C LEU A 263 19.08 -5.73 -5.32
N PRO A 264 19.25 -6.14 -6.59
CA PRO A 264 20.56 -6.42 -7.15
C PRO A 264 21.45 -5.19 -6.99
N ARG A 265 22.49 -5.30 -6.15
CA ARG A 265 23.49 -4.24 -6.09
C ARG A 265 24.15 -4.20 -7.45
N ASN A 266 24.08 -3.06 -8.13
CA ASN A 266 24.99 -2.78 -9.23
C ASN A 266 26.40 -2.82 -8.64
N THR A 267 27.04 -4.00 -8.66
CA THR A 267 28.45 -4.14 -8.32
C THR A 267 29.16 -3.09 -9.13
N ALA A 268 29.78 -2.13 -8.44
CA ALA A 268 30.36 -0.94 -9.04
C ALA A 268 31.04 -1.32 -10.35
N ARG A 269 30.65 -0.65 -11.45
CA ARG A 269 31.41 -0.73 -12.71
C ARG A 269 32.87 -0.56 -12.35
N THR A 270 33.68 -1.59 -12.61
CA THR A 270 35.11 -1.52 -12.44
C THR A 270 35.59 -0.25 -13.18
N PRO A 271 36.29 0.68 -12.53
CA PRO A 271 36.80 1.87 -13.19
C PRO A 271 37.80 1.42 -14.27
N GLY A 272 37.34 1.24 -15.51
CA GLY A 272 38.17 0.63 -16.54
C GLY A 272 37.48 0.30 -17.86
N GLU A 273 36.15 0.10 -17.89
CA GLU A 273 35.43 -0.07 -19.16
C GLU A 273 35.31 1.27 -19.92
N LYS A 274 36.37 1.59 -20.68
CA LYS A 274 36.32 2.61 -21.71
C LYS A 274 35.22 2.25 -22.70
N ARG A 275 34.26 3.16 -22.89
CA ARG A 275 33.32 3.12 -24.03
C ARG A 275 34.14 3.11 -25.31
N GLN A 276 34.21 1.97 -25.99
CA GLN A 276 34.48 1.98 -27.42
C GLN A 276 33.27 2.63 -28.09
N ARG A 277 33.54 3.74 -28.77
CA ARG A 277 32.59 4.44 -29.63
C ARG A 277 32.56 3.76 -30.99
#